data_AF-A0A848WRH7-F1
#
_entry.id   AF-A0A848WRH7-F1
#
_cell.length_a   1.000
_cell.length_b   1.000
_cell.length_c   1.000
_cell.angle_alpha   90.00
_cell.angle_beta   90.00
_cell.angle_gamma   90.00
#
_symmetry.space_group_name_H-M   'P 1'
#
loop_
_entity.id
_entity.type
_entity.pdbx_description
1 polymer ?
#
loop_
_entity_poly.entity_id
_entity_poly.type
_entity_poly.pdbx_seq_one_letter_code
_entity_poly.pdbx_strand_id
1 'polypeptide(L)'
;MKIQIAATLIALITFLGQLSAREYGGKWDDESIREFSLKYINETKERFAKRAARISTVLENSTGTVEYRKLTDPQQAAYDKFLKDRLGERDRDALLRLILQDLENARLKLVEEEKKASAVWEKLPKAEKQEKAALIKGEIYGTEVTASNLGVLLDNSPSMRPYLEAVREEIAKSFPNTQYRESAGSGIQFEIDYYSSPRRKMNDAWYYGEIPDEGVNPFDPMWHQGKILVKTPPHYRQVDLERNPASALHALINLQKVDTIYWFCDFEDDNDPAAVKIIADAIKANNVKLYVHSSRRRPDKEIQQIIEDSGGEIIRKRIR
;
A
#
# COMPACT_ATOMS: atom_id res chain seq x y z
N MET A 1 5.48 12.87 -35.01
CA MET A 1 5.16 13.28 -33.62
C MET A 1 4.67 12.14 -32.70
N LYS A 2 4.14 11.00 -33.21
CA LYS A 2 3.71 9.87 -32.36
C LYS A 2 4.83 8.92 -31.90
N ILE A 3 5.98 8.90 -32.57
CA ILE A 3 7.08 7.96 -32.30
C ILE A 3 7.95 8.41 -31.09
N GLN A 4 8.01 9.71 -30.81
CA GLN A 4 8.84 10.28 -29.74
C GLN A 4 8.24 10.08 -28.34
N ILE A 5 6.91 9.96 -28.24
CA ILE A 5 6.21 9.72 -26.96
C ILE A 5 6.43 8.27 -26.49
N ALA A 6 6.43 7.31 -27.41
CA ALA A 6 6.66 5.89 -27.09
C ALA A 6 8.09 5.64 -26.58
N ALA A 7 9.11 6.28 -27.18
CA ALA A 7 10.50 6.14 -26.75
C ALA A 7 10.74 6.73 -25.34
N THR A 8 10.08 7.85 -25.02
CA THR A 8 10.19 8.50 -23.70
C THR A 8 9.50 7.68 -22.61
N LEU A 9 8.34 7.07 -22.92
CA LEU A 9 7.63 6.19 -21.99
C LEU A 9 8.40 4.89 -21.72
N ILE A 10 8.98 4.28 -22.76
CA ILE A 10 9.78 3.05 -22.64
C ILE A 10 11.08 3.31 -21.87
N ALA A 11 11.72 4.48 -22.05
CA ALA A 11 12.89 4.87 -21.27
C ALA A 11 12.58 5.10 -19.78
N LEU A 12 11.43 5.72 -19.47
CA LEU A 12 10.96 5.88 -18.08
C LEU A 12 10.66 4.52 -17.41
N ILE A 13 10.07 3.59 -18.16
CA ILE A 13 9.70 2.24 -17.70
C ILE A 13 10.95 1.35 -17.50
N THR A 14 11.99 1.50 -18.32
CA THR A 14 13.25 0.76 -18.14
C THR A 14 14.12 1.34 -17.02
N PHE A 15 14.08 2.65 -16.79
CA PHE A 15 14.82 3.30 -15.68
C PHE A 15 14.28 2.88 -14.31
N LEU A 16 12.95 2.85 -14.15
CA LEU A 16 12.29 2.38 -12.91
C LEU A 16 12.54 0.89 -12.63
N GLY A 17 12.78 0.07 -13.66
CA GLY A 17 13.16 -1.34 -13.50
C GLY A 17 14.59 -1.53 -12.99
N GLN A 18 15.53 -0.67 -13.39
CA GLN A 18 16.93 -0.75 -12.97
C GLN A 18 17.18 -0.26 -11.54
N LEU A 19 16.37 0.70 -11.06
CA LEU A 19 16.39 1.16 -9.67
C LEU A 19 16.06 0.01 -8.71
N SER A 20 14.97 -0.72 -8.95
CA SER A 20 14.52 -1.84 -8.10
C SER A 20 15.52 -3.02 -7.98
N ALA A 21 16.37 -3.23 -8.98
CA ALA A 21 17.36 -4.32 -8.98
C ALA A 21 18.69 -3.94 -8.27
N ARG A 22 19.07 -2.66 -8.24
CA ARG A 22 20.26 -2.17 -7.51
C ARG A 22 20.03 -2.12 -5.99
N GLU A 23 18.79 -1.97 -5.58
CA GLU A 23 18.35 -1.85 -4.17
C GLU A 23 18.49 -3.14 -3.36
N TYR A 24 18.43 -4.32 -4.00
CA TYR A 24 18.61 -5.62 -3.33
C TYR A 24 20.00 -5.79 -2.67
N GLY A 25 20.98 -4.97 -3.08
CA GLY A 25 22.36 -4.99 -2.57
C GLY A 25 22.71 -3.91 -1.55
N GLY A 26 21.75 -3.08 -1.11
CA GLY A 26 21.97 -2.08 -0.05
C GLY A 26 22.82 -0.87 -0.45
N LYS A 27 23.06 -0.64 -1.75
CA LYS A 27 23.74 0.57 -2.25
C LYS A 27 22.74 1.49 -2.92
N TRP A 28 22.17 2.37 -2.11
CA TRP A 28 21.34 3.49 -2.57
C TRP A 28 22.22 4.56 -3.22
N ASP A 29 21.93 4.96 -4.44
CA ASP A 29 22.50 6.18 -5.02
C ASP A 29 21.68 7.42 -4.61
N ASP A 30 22.29 8.60 -4.76
CA ASP A 30 21.69 9.86 -4.30
C ASP A 30 20.35 10.16 -5.01
N GLU A 31 20.23 9.79 -6.28
CA GLU A 31 19.02 9.94 -7.09
C GLU A 31 17.88 9.08 -6.53
N SER A 32 18.13 7.78 -6.30
CA SER A 32 17.16 6.85 -5.71
C SER A 32 16.69 7.33 -4.34
N ILE A 33 17.64 7.77 -3.49
CA ILE A 33 17.32 8.32 -2.16
C ILE A 33 16.40 9.51 -2.30
N ARG A 34 16.72 10.45 -3.20
CA ARG A 34 15.90 11.65 -3.42
C ARG A 34 14.50 11.25 -3.88
N GLU A 35 14.37 10.42 -4.90
CA GLU A 35 13.09 10.04 -5.50
C GLU A 35 12.17 9.36 -4.49
N PHE A 36 12.61 8.30 -3.84
CA PHE A 36 11.80 7.58 -2.86
C PHE A 36 11.48 8.44 -1.63
N SER A 37 12.41 9.29 -1.19
CA SER A 37 12.15 10.22 -0.09
C SER A 37 11.07 11.24 -0.45
N LEU A 38 11.15 11.85 -1.63
CA LEU A 38 10.15 12.81 -2.10
C LEU A 38 8.79 12.15 -2.33
N LYS A 39 8.78 10.92 -2.87
CA LYS A 39 7.55 10.13 -3.05
C LYS A 39 6.84 9.94 -1.71
N TYR A 40 7.55 9.41 -0.70
CA TYR A 40 7.00 9.24 0.64
C TYR A 40 6.46 10.53 1.24
N ILE A 41 7.24 11.62 1.17
CA ILE A 41 6.85 12.93 1.72
C ILE A 41 5.58 13.44 1.03
N ASN A 42 5.53 13.39 -0.30
CA ASN A 42 4.40 13.93 -1.07
C ASN A 42 3.13 13.09 -0.87
N GLU A 43 3.22 11.76 -0.94
CA GLU A 43 2.09 10.85 -0.68
C GLU A 43 1.55 11.04 0.74
N THR A 44 2.44 11.18 1.74
CA THR A 44 2.04 11.45 3.12
C THR A 44 1.28 12.77 3.23
N LYS A 45 1.80 13.84 2.61
CA LYS A 45 1.15 15.16 2.61
C LYS A 45 -0.21 15.14 1.93
N GLU A 46 -0.34 14.43 0.80
CA GLU A 46 -1.61 14.28 0.10
C GLU A 46 -2.64 13.54 0.96
N ARG A 47 -2.25 12.44 1.61
CA ARG A 47 -3.11 11.71 2.54
C ARG A 47 -3.53 12.59 3.71
N PHE A 48 -2.63 13.41 4.25
CA PHE A 48 -2.95 14.35 5.33
C PHE A 48 -3.93 15.43 4.88
N ALA A 49 -3.78 15.96 3.66
CA ALA A 49 -4.74 16.90 3.08
C ALA A 49 -6.13 16.27 2.92
N LYS A 50 -6.22 15.03 2.42
CA LYS A 50 -7.48 14.27 2.32
C LYS A 50 -8.13 14.06 3.70
N ARG A 51 -7.34 13.75 4.73
CA ARG A 51 -7.81 13.62 6.12
C ARG A 51 -8.37 14.94 6.63
N ALA A 52 -7.62 16.04 6.51
CA ALA A 52 -8.08 17.36 6.93
C ALA A 52 -9.36 17.80 6.22
N ALA A 53 -9.45 17.61 4.90
CA ALA A 53 -10.65 17.90 4.13
C ALA A 53 -11.85 17.11 4.66
N ARG A 54 -11.68 15.83 4.98
CA ARG A 54 -12.76 15.03 5.55
C ARG A 54 -13.17 15.46 6.97
N ILE A 55 -12.21 15.85 7.81
CA ILE A 55 -12.53 16.40 9.14
C ILE A 55 -13.44 17.63 8.98
N SER A 56 -13.18 18.48 7.99
CA SER A 56 -13.96 19.69 7.73
C SER A 56 -15.38 19.47 7.24
N THR A 57 -15.71 18.25 6.77
CA THR A 57 -17.11 17.93 6.43
C THR A 57 -17.96 17.66 7.67
N VAL A 58 -17.34 17.47 8.84
CA VAL A 58 -18.01 17.11 10.10
C VAL A 58 -17.77 18.15 11.20
N LEU A 59 -16.61 18.80 11.22
CA LEU A 59 -16.26 19.84 12.20
C LEU A 59 -16.27 21.23 11.58
N GLU A 60 -17.31 22.02 11.89
CA GLU A 60 -17.53 23.39 11.39
C GLU A 60 -16.36 24.35 11.63
N ASN A 61 -15.60 24.15 12.72
CA ASN A 61 -14.49 25.03 13.11
C ASN A 61 -13.10 24.49 12.71
N SER A 62 -13.03 23.41 11.92
CA SER A 62 -11.73 22.94 11.43
C SER A 62 -11.31 23.75 10.19
N THR A 63 -10.01 23.98 10.04
CA THR A 63 -9.48 24.76 8.91
C THR A 63 -9.51 23.99 7.59
N GLY A 64 -9.78 22.67 7.62
CA GLY A 64 -9.71 21.78 6.45
C GLY A 64 -8.33 21.70 5.80
N THR A 65 -7.29 22.24 6.45
CA THR A 65 -5.94 22.37 5.88
C THR A 65 -4.88 21.93 6.88
N VAL A 66 -3.80 21.37 6.36
CA VAL A 66 -2.66 20.91 7.16
C VAL A 66 -1.54 21.92 7.02
N GLU A 67 -1.15 22.51 8.15
CA GLU A 67 -0.04 23.44 8.20
C GLU A 67 1.27 22.72 8.46
N TYR A 68 2.24 23.00 7.59
CA TYR A 68 3.62 22.53 7.70
C TYR A 68 4.53 23.69 8.11
N ARG A 69 5.58 23.40 8.86
CA ARG A 69 6.56 24.40 9.29
C ARG A 69 7.24 25.01 8.06
N LYS A 70 7.27 26.34 8.00
CA LYS A 70 8.10 27.05 7.01
C LYS A 70 9.58 26.75 7.28
N LEU A 71 10.32 26.42 6.23
CA LEU A 71 11.76 26.26 6.30
C LEU A 71 12.41 27.64 6.48
N THR A 72 13.42 27.72 7.33
CA THR A 72 14.30 28.91 7.41
C THR A 72 15.12 29.03 6.12
N ASP A 73 15.63 30.20 5.75
CA ASP A 73 16.43 30.36 4.51
C ASP A 73 17.57 29.33 4.34
N PRO A 74 18.36 29.00 5.39
CA PRO A 74 19.38 27.95 5.26
C PRO A 74 18.80 26.55 4.98
N GLN A 75 17.66 26.23 5.56
CA GLN A 75 16.95 24.96 5.36
C GLN A 75 16.33 24.90 3.96
N GLN A 76 15.78 26.02 3.47
CA GLN A 76 15.27 26.11 2.11
C GLN A 76 16.40 25.94 1.10
N ALA A 77 17.54 26.60 1.31
CA ALA A 77 18.72 26.41 0.46
C ALA A 77 19.24 24.96 0.48
N ALA A 78 19.19 24.28 1.63
CA ALA A 78 19.50 22.85 1.72
C ALA A 78 18.48 22.00 0.93
N TYR A 79 17.19 22.29 1.05
CA TYR A 79 16.15 21.62 0.29
C TYR A 79 16.32 21.80 -1.23
N ASP A 80 16.63 23.00 -1.69
CA ASP A 80 16.87 23.26 -3.12
C ASP A 80 18.12 22.51 -3.64
N LYS A 81 19.13 22.30 -2.80
CA LYS A 81 20.29 21.44 -3.13
C LYS A 81 19.93 19.97 -3.15
N PHE A 82 19.09 19.52 -2.20
CA PHE A 82 18.58 18.15 -2.15
C PHE A 82 17.79 17.80 -3.42
N LEU A 83 16.93 18.70 -3.89
CA LEU A 83 16.20 18.51 -5.15
C LEU A 83 17.11 18.32 -6.37
N LYS A 84 18.36 18.80 -6.31
CA LYS A 84 19.33 18.79 -7.42
C LYS A 84 20.42 17.72 -7.26
N ASP A 85 20.32 16.82 -6.28
CA ASP A 85 21.37 15.85 -5.89
C ASP A 85 22.72 16.50 -5.57
N ARG A 86 22.70 17.69 -4.95
CA ARG A 86 23.90 18.46 -4.59
C ARG A 86 24.11 18.58 -3.09
N LEU A 87 23.37 17.82 -2.30
CA LEU A 87 23.43 17.87 -0.84
C LEU A 87 24.16 16.63 -0.32
N GLY A 88 25.23 16.84 0.44
CA GLY A 88 25.98 15.75 1.05
C GLY A 88 25.13 14.94 2.02
N GLU A 89 25.45 13.66 2.18
CA GLU A 89 24.69 12.69 2.98
C GLU A 89 24.31 13.20 4.38
N ARG A 90 25.26 13.75 5.13
CA ARG A 90 25.00 14.26 6.50
C ARG A 90 23.95 15.37 6.51
N ASP A 91 24.03 16.32 5.58
CA ASP A 91 23.12 17.46 5.51
C ASP A 91 21.76 17.04 4.97
N ARG A 92 21.74 16.08 4.03
CA ARG A 92 20.52 15.42 3.54
C ARG A 92 19.78 14.73 4.68
N ASP A 93 20.46 13.93 5.48
CA ASP A 93 19.83 13.22 6.59
C ASP A 93 19.28 14.18 7.64
N ALA A 94 20.01 15.26 7.95
CA ALA A 94 19.53 16.30 8.84
C ALA A 94 18.26 16.99 8.31
N LEU A 95 18.23 17.33 7.01
CA LEU A 95 17.07 17.90 6.34
C LEU A 95 15.87 16.93 6.34
N LEU A 96 16.07 15.66 5.99
CA LEU A 96 14.99 14.67 5.94
C LEU A 96 14.40 14.41 7.33
N ARG A 97 15.21 14.31 8.38
CA ARG A 97 14.71 14.19 9.77
C ARG A 97 13.85 15.39 10.17
N LEU A 98 14.24 16.59 9.76
CA LEU A 98 13.49 17.81 10.01
C LEU A 98 12.14 17.79 9.31
N ILE A 99 12.07 17.32 8.06
CA ILE A 99 10.82 17.17 7.32
C ILE A 99 9.94 16.09 7.95
N LEU A 100 10.50 14.93 8.31
CA LEU A 100 9.76 13.85 8.98
C LEU A 100 9.18 14.27 10.33
N GLN A 101 9.93 15.08 11.10
CA GLN A 101 9.43 15.63 12.36
C GLN A 101 8.24 16.55 12.14
N ASP A 102 8.26 17.35 11.07
CA ASP A 102 7.14 18.23 10.72
C ASP A 102 5.90 17.42 10.30
N LEU A 103 6.09 16.36 9.50
CA LEU A 103 5.02 15.42 9.18
C LEU A 103 4.46 14.75 10.45
N GLU A 104 5.29 14.33 11.40
CA GLU A 104 4.79 13.73 12.65
C GLU A 104 3.96 14.72 13.48
N ASN A 105 4.40 15.98 13.54
CA ASN A 105 3.64 17.04 14.21
C ASN A 105 2.28 17.26 13.54
N ALA A 106 2.24 17.31 12.20
CA ALA A 106 1.00 17.39 11.44
C ALA A 106 0.08 16.18 11.69
N ARG A 107 0.64 14.97 11.71
CA ARG A 107 -0.10 13.73 12.01
C ARG A 107 -0.75 13.78 13.39
N LEU A 108 -0.02 14.22 14.41
CA LEU A 108 -0.52 14.32 15.79
C LEU A 108 -1.69 15.29 15.89
N LYS A 109 -1.62 16.45 15.20
CA LYS A 109 -2.74 17.39 15.14
C LYS A 109 -3.97 16.75 14.48
N LEU A 110 -3.79 16.07 13.35
CA LEU A 110 -4.87 15.36 12.66
C LEU A 110 -5.54 14.32 13.56
N VAL A 111 -4.77 13.52 14.30
CA VAL A 111 -5.32 12.51 15.21
C VAL A 111 -6.22 13.13 16.30
N GLU A 112 -5.82 14.27 16.86
CA GLU A 112 -6.66 14.96 17.86
C GLU A 112 -7.95 15.51 17.27
N GLU A 113 -7.90 16.00 16.03
CA GLU A 113 -9.09 16.46 15.32
C GLU A 113 -10.00 15.31 14.87
N GLU A 114 -9.42 14.21 14.38
CA GLU A 114 -10.14 12.99 14.02
C GLU A 114 -10.88 12.38 15.20
N LYS A 115 -10.27 12.41 16.39
CA LYS A 115 -10.97 11.97 17.61
C LYS A 115 -12.23 12.79 17.88
N LYS A 116 -12.19 14.10 17.65
CA LYS A 116 -13.36 14.98 17.77
C LYS A 116 -14.37 14.70 16.66
N ALA A 117 -13.90 14.59 15.41
CA ALA A 117 -14.73 14.31 14.25
C ALA A 117 -15.44 12.96 14.37
N SER A 118 -14.75 11.92 14.84
CA SER A 118 -15.28 10.60 15.15
C SER A 118 -16.45 10.68 16.13
N ALA A 119 -16.31 11.41 17.23
CA ALA A 119 -17.36 11.56 18.24
C ALA A 119 -18.59 12.31 17.72
N VAL A 120 -18.44 13.18 16.72
CA VAL A 120 -19.56 13.82 16.03
C VAL A 120 -20.18 12.86 15.03
N TRP A 121 -19.37 12.19 14.22
CA TRP A 121 -19.81 11.22 13.20
C TRP A 121 -20.65 10.10 13.80
N GLU A 122 -20.27 9.58 14.97
CA GLU A 122 -21.03 8.53 15.67
C GLU A 122 -22.46 8.92 16.05
N LYS A 123 -22.73 10.23 16.17
CA LYS A 123 -24.05 10.79 16.49
C LYS A 123 -24.87 11.13 15.24
N LEU A 124 -24.25 11.13 14.06
CA LEU A 124 -24.96 11.40 12.81
C LEU A 124 -25.96 10.27 12.53
N PRO A 125 -27.13 10.58 11.95
CA PRO A 125 -28.03 9.56 11.43
C PRO A 125 -27.26 8.66 10.46
N LYS A 126 -27.16 7.38 10.79
CA LYS A 126 -26.49 6.42 9.92
C LYS A 126 -27.44 6.07 8.78
N ALA A 127 -26.97 6.17 7.55
CA ALA A 127 -27.69 5.61 6.40
C ALA A 127 -28.02 4.13 6.68
N GLU A 128 -29.11 3.65 6.08
CA GLU A 128 -29.48 2.24 6.17
C GLU A 128 -28.28 1.36 5.80
N LYS A 129 -28.12 0.24 6.50
CA LYS A 129 -27.06 -0.72 6.20
C LYS A 129 -27.14 -1.04 4.71
N GLN A 130 -26.04 -0.81 3.99
CA GLN A 130 -25.91 -1.31 2.63
C GLN A 130 -26.27 -2.79 2.64
N GLU A 131 -27.19 -3.17 1.75
CA GLU A 131 -27.47 -4.56 1.52
C GLU A 131 -26.16 -5.27 1.17
N LYS A 132 -25.96 -6.44 1.75
CA LYS A 132 -24.79 -7.26 1.44
C LYS A 132 -24.76 -7.44 -0.09
N ALA A 133 -23.65 -7.06 -0.71
CA ALA A 133 -23.47 -7.21 -2.15
C ALA A 133 -23.88 -8.62 -2.58
N ALA A 134 -24.63 -8.70 -3.68
CA ALA A 134 -25.06 -9.98 -4.21
C ALA A 134 -23.83 -10.83 -4.53
N LEU A 135 -23.94 -12.13 -4.30
CA LEU A 135 -22.88 -13.08 -4.63
C LEU A 135 -22.75 -13.16 -6.16
N ILE A 136 -21.57 -12.80 -6.69
CA ILE A 136 -21.27 -12.88 -8.12
C ILE A 136 -20.50 -14.19 -8.37
N LYS A 137 -20.96 -14.96 -9.36
CA LYS A 137 -20.26 -16.13 -9.88
C LYS A 137 -19.64 -15.75 -11.22
N GLY A 138 -18.33 -15.72 -11.26
CA GLY A 138 -17.52 -15.30 -12.41
C GLY A 138 -16.50 -16.35 -12.82
N GLU A 139 -15.91 -16.17 -13.98
CA GLU A 139 -14.78 -16.97 -14.45
C GLU A 139 -13.55 -16.06 -14.58
N ILE A 140 -12.41 -16.55 -14.09
CA ILE A 140 -11.09 -15.91 -14.25
C ILE A 140 -10.13 -16.98 -14.75
N TYR A 141 -9.65 -16.85 -15.99
CA TYR A 141 -8.70 -17.77 -16.61
C TYR A 141 -9.13 -19.26 -16.61
N GLY A 142 -10.43 -19.54 -16.78
CA GLY A 142 -10.97 -20.90 -16.74
C GLY A 142 -11.28 -21.43 -15.35
N THR A 143 -11.10 -20.61 -14.30
CA THR A 143 -11.42 -20.97 -12.92
C THR A 143 -12.68 -20.24 -12.48
N GLU A 144 -13.65 -20.97 -11.96
CA GLU A 144 -14.85 -20.39 -11.39
C GLU A 144 -14.53 -19.74 -10.04
N VAL A 145 -14.83 -18.45 -9.92
CA VAL A 145 -14.65 -17.66 -8.71
C VAL A 145 -16.01 -17.15 -8.27
N THR A 146 -16.30 -17.28 -6.97
CA THR A 146 -17.56 -16.81 -6.39
C THR A 146 -17.26 -15.84 -5.26
N ALA A 147 -17.65 -14.59 -5.41
CA ALA A 147 -17.34 -13.49 -4.49
C ALA A 147 -18.49 -12.47 -4.44
N SER A 148 -18.81 -11.95 -3.25
CA SER A 148 -19.63 -10.74 -3.12
C SER A 148 -18.77 -9.48 -3.08
N ASN A 149 -17.51 -9.61 -2.62
CA ASN A 149 -16.54 -8.53 -2.58
C ASN A 149 -15.15 -9.11 -2.88
N LEU A 150 -14.75 -9.05 -4.15
CA LEU A 150 -13.45 -9.53 -4.61
C LEU A 150 -12.36 -8.47 -4.35
N GLY A 151 -11.33 -8.87 -3.61
CA GLY A 151 -10.06 -8.16 -3.54
C GLY A 151 -9.04 -8.77 -4.50
N VAL A 152 -8.25 -7.92 -5.15
CA VAL A 152 -7.15 -8.35 -6.01
C VAL A 152 -5.84 -7.78 -5.52
N LEU A 153 -4.87 -8.67 -5.31
CA LEU A 153 -3.47 -8.28 -5.09
C LEU A 153 -2.65 -8.66 -6.32
N LEU A 154 -1.88 -7.71 -6.83
CA LEU A 154 -1.00 -7.91 -7.97
C LEU A 154 0.44 -7.62 -7.56
N ASP A 155 1.31 -8.54 -7.90
CA ASP A 155 2.75 -8.31 -7.85
C ASP A 155 3.17 -7.38 -8.99
N ASN A 156 3.62 -6.18 -8.65
CA ASN A 156 4.13 -5.16 -9.57
C ASN A 156 5.68 -5.15 -9.65
N SER A 157 6.30 -6.30 -9.35
CA SER A 157 7.70 -6.54 -9.66
C SER A 157 7.97 -6.47 -11.18
N PRO A 158 9.20 -6.14 -11.62
CA PRO A 158 9.52 -6.03 -13.04
C PRO A 158 9.22 -7.28 -13.88
N SER A 159 9.30 -8.48 -13.28
CA SER A 159 8.96 -9.76 -13.91
C SER A 159 7.46 -9.91 -14.20
N MET A 160 6.62 -9.24 -13.41
CA MET A 160 5.17 -9.41 -13.42
C MET A 160 4.42 -8.29 -14.16
N ARG A 161 4.99 -7.09 -14.20
CA ARG A 161 4.47 -5.91 -14.93
C ARG A 161 3.89 -6.19 -16.32
N PRO A 162 4.55 -6.96 -17.22
CA PRO A 162 4.03 -7.19 -18.56
C PRO A 162 2.66 -7.87 -18.61
N TYR A 163 2.25 -8.55 -17.54
CA TYR A 163 1.02 -9.32 -17.47
C TYR A 163 -0.13 -8.58 -16.78
N LEU A 164 0.14 -7.51 -16.04
CA LEU A 164 -0.84 -6.89 -15.13
C LEU A 164 -2.09 -6.39 -15.84
N GLU A 165 -1.92 -5.76 -17.01
CA GLU A 165 -3.07 -5.24 -17.76
C GLU A 165 -3.99 -6.38 -18.22
N ALA A 166 -3.42 -7.45 -18.79
CA ALA A 166 -4.20 -8.61 -19.21
C ALA A 166 -4.94 -9.28 -18.04
N VAL A 167 -4.34 -9.28 -16.85
CA VAL A 167 -4.99 -9.81 -15.63
C VAL A 167 -6.15 -8.92 -15.20
N ARG A 168 -6.00 -7.59 -15.22
CA ARG A 168 -7.09 -6.65 -14.92
C ARG A 168 -8.24 -6.80 -15.90
N GLU A 169 -7.94 -6.83 -17.20
CA GLU A 169 -8.94 -7.00 -18.25
C GLU A 169 -9.70 -8.31 -18.08
N GLU A 170 -9.03 -9.41 -17.73
CA GLU A 170 -9.67 -10.69 -17.46
C GLU A 170 -10.61 -10.61 -16.25
N ILE A 171 -10.13 -10.07 -15.13
CA ILE A 171 -10.92 -9.98 -13.89
C ILE A 171 -12.13 -9.05 -14.10
N ALA A 172 -11.95 -7.93 -14.79
CA ALA A 172 -13.00 -6.94 -15.03
C ALA A 172 -14.19 -7.49 -15.85
N LYS A 173 -14.01 -8.56 -16.63
CA LYS A 173 -15.11 -9.23 -17.36
C LYS A 173 -16.18 -9.77 -16.41
N SER A 174 -15.75 -10.31 -15.27
CA SER A 174 -16.64 -10.94 -14.28
C SER A 174 -16.87 -10.05 -13.06
N PHE A 175 -15.89 -9.23 -12.70
CA PHE A 175 -15.89 -8.43 -11.47
C PHE A 175 -15.41 -6.99 -11.75
N PRO A 176 -16.23 -6.14 -12.41
CA PRO A 176 -15.83 -4.79 -12.84
C PRO A 176 -15.54 -3.82 -11.70
N ASN A 177 -16.12 -4.06 -10.51
CA ASN A 177 -15.98 -3.17 -9.33
C ASN A 177 -14.94 -3.70 -8.31
N THR A 178 -14.00 -4.51 -8.78
CA THR A 178 -12.97 -5.12 -7.94
C THR A 178 -11.97 -4.10 -7.41
N GLN A 179 -11.54 -4.29 -6.17
CA GLN A 179 -10.50 -3.46 -5.56
C GLN A 179 -9.12 -4.04 -5.86
N TYR A 180 -8.26 -3.24 -6.50
CA TYR A 180 -6.89 -3.65 -6.83
C TYR A 180 -5.88 -3.05 -5.84
N ARG A 181 -4.95 -3.89 -5.39
CA ARG A 181 -3.75 -3.49 -4.64
C ARG A 181 -2.53 -4.02 -5.37
N GLU A 182 -1.45 -3.26 -5.31
CA GLU A 182 -0.19 -3.60 -5.95
C GLU A 182 0.94 -3.61 -4.93
N SER A 183 1.71 -4.69 -4.89
CA SER A 183 2.94 -4.79 -4.11
C SER A 183 4.12 -5.06 -5.02
N ALA A 184 5.28 -4.44 -4.76
CA ALA A 184 6.51 -4.69 -5.50
C ALA A 184 7.23 -5.94 -4.97
N GLY A 185 6.66 -7.12 -5.25
CA GLY A 185 7.14 -8.41 -4.79
C GLY A 185 6.02 -9.32 -4.30
N SER A 186 6.42 -10.55 -3.98
CA SER A 186 5.54 -11.67 -3.66
C SER A 186 5.75 -12.26 -2.26
N GLY A 187 6.78 -11.83 -1.54
CA GLY A 187 7.17 -12.39 -0.25
C GLY A 187 6.31 -11.91 0.90
N ILE A 188 5.64 -12.82 1.62
CA ILE A 188 4.92 -12.49 2.85
C ILE A 188 5.95 -12.35 3.98
N GLN A 189 6.40 -11.13 4.23
CA GLN A 189 7.43 -10.82 5.21
C GLN A 189 6.93 -9.85 6.29
N PHE A 190 7.54 -9.89 7.46
CA PHE A 190 7.44 -8.77 8.39
C PHE A 190 8.30 -7.61 7.90
N GLU A 191 7.87 -6.40 8.21
CA GLU A 191 8.80 -5.27 8.18
C GLU A 191 9.85 -5.50 9.27
N ILE A 192 11.12 -5.56 8.86
CA ILE A 192 12.26 -5.50 9.77
C ILE A 192 12.65 -4.03 9.87
N ASP A 193 12.17 -3.35 10.92
CA ASP A 193 12.71 -2.04 11.24
C ASP A 193 14.14 -2.22 11.79
N TYR A 194 15.12 -2.10 10.88
CA TYR A 194 16.55 -2.20 11.19
C TYR A 194 17.04 -1.14 12.20
N TYR A 195 16.27 -0.07 12.43
CA TYR A 195 16.73 1.11 13.16
C TYR A 195 16.07 1.31 14.53
N SER A 196 14.84 0.83 14.77
CA SER A 196 14.11 1.17 15.99
C SER A 196 13.91 0.03 17.01
N SER A 197 14.05 -1.23 16.60
CA SER A 197 14.07 -2.47 17.40
C SER A 197 13.51 -3.61 16.52
N PRO A 198 13.99 -4.86 16.61
CA PRO A 198 13.46 -6.01 15.84
C PRO A 198 12.08 -6.45 16.35
N ARG A 199 11.12 -5.52 16.45
CA ARG A 199 9.71 -5.83 16.65
C ARG A 199 9.10 -6.04 15.29
N ARG A 200 8.87 -7.31 14.94
CA ARG A 200 8.03 -7.73 13.82
C ARG A 200 6.71 -6.98 13.88
N LYS A 201 6.46 -6.09 12.92
CA LYS A 201 5.16 -5.42 12.78
C LYS A 201 4.62 -5.70 11.38
N MET A 202 3.41 -6.24 11.33
CA MET A 202 2.50 -6.07 10.21
C MET A 202 1.51 -4.99 10.66
N ASN A 203 1.75 -3.73 10.29
CA ASN A 203 0.82 -2.67 10.68
C ASN A 203 0.69 -1.55 9.65
N ASP A 204 0.95 -1.86 8.38
CA ASP A 204 0.82 -0.88 7.29
C ASP A 204 -0.32 -1.18 6.34
N ALA A 205 -1.31 -1.93 6.84
CA ALA A 205 -2.57 -2.12 6.14
C ALA A 205 -3.21 -0.79 5.72
N TRP A 206 -3.03 0.28 6.52
CA TRP A 206 -3.50 1.64 6.19
C TRP A 206 -2.94 2.17 4.86
N TYR A 207 -1.74 1.76 4.45
CA TYR A 207 -1.12 2.21 3.21
C TYR A 207 -1.90 1.71 1.99
N TYR A 208 -2.33 0.45 2.06
CA TYR A 208 -3.19 -0.22 1.09
C TYR A 208 -4.69 -0.05 1.38
N GLY A 209 -5.03 0.60 2.48
CA GLY A 209 -6.38 0.87 2.93
C GLY A 209 -7.02 2.00 2.12
N GLU A 210 -8.27 1.81 1.73
CA GLU A 210 -9.12 2.87 1.21
C GLU A 210 -10.34 2.96 2.11
N ILE A 211 -10.65 4.17 2.55
CA ILE A 211 -11.76 4.42 3.46
C ILE A 211 -13.04 4.32 2.63
N PRO A 212 -13.96 3.38 2.96
CA PRO A 212 -15.21 3.23 2.23
C PRO A 212 -16.05 4.51 2.27
N ASP A 213 -16.81 4.76 1.21
CA ASP A 213 -17.66 5.95 1.12
C ASP A 213 -18.85 5.91 2.10
N GLU A 214 -19.27 4.72 2.54
CA GLU A 214 -20.48 4.55 3.34
C GLU A 214 -20.31 3.54 4.49
N GLY A 215 -21.11 3.73 5.56
CA GLY A 215 -21.30 2.74 6.63
C GLY A 215 -20.14 2.55 7.61
N VAL A 216 -18.96 3.11 7.33
CA VAL A 216 -17.76 3.01 8.18
C VAL A 216 -17.38 4.38 8.71
N ASN A 217 -16.94 4.44 9.97
CA ASN A 217 -16.39 5.65 10.55
C ASN A 217 -15.06 5.98 9.84
N PRO A 218 -15.00 7.06 9.04
CA PRO A 218 -13.83 7.35 8.22
C PRO A 218 -12.68 8.00 9.00
N PHE A 219 -12.87 8.21 10.31
CA PHE A 219 -11.90 8.75 11.26
C PHE A 219 -11.32 7.68 12.19
N ASP A 220 -11.66 6.40 11.97
CA ASP A 220 -11.08 5.31 12.75
C ASP A 220 -9.56 5.22 12.50
N PRO A 221 -8.72 5.18 13.55
CA PRO A 221 -7.27 5.10 13.42
C PRO A 221 -6.76 3.94 12.55
N MET A 222 -7.53 2.87 12.36
CA MET A 222 -7.13 1.74 11.49
C MET A 222 -6.88 2.14 10.04
N TRP A 223 -7.48 3.24 9.59
CA TRP A 223 -7.38 3.76 8.22
C TRP A 223 -6.24 4.74 8.02
N HIS A 224 -5.50 5.06 9.09
CA HIS A 224 -4.60 6.18 9.09
C HIS A 224 -3.18 5.73 9.39
N GLN A 225 -2.24 6.44 8.80
CA GLN A 225 -0.82 6.25 9.06
C GLN A 225 -0.55 6.35 10.56
N GLY A 226 0.13 5.32 11.08
CA GLY A 226 0.66 5.32 12.44
C GLY A 226 1.78 6.36 12.64
N LYS A 227 2.48 6.25 13.76
CA LYS A 227 3.61 7.15 14.08
C LYS A 227 4.64 7.20 12.94
N ILE A 228 5.03 8.41 12.53
CA ILE A 228 6.12 8.60 11.57
C ILE A 228 7.45 8.31 12.26
N LEU A 229 8.25 7.46 11.63
CA LEU A 229 9.57 7.04 12.12
C LEU A 229 10.61 8.11 11.77
N VAL A 230 10.67 9.19 12.55
CA VAL A 230 11.55 10.36 12.28
C VAL A 230 13.04 10.01 12.14
N LYS A 231 13.49 8.91 12.76
CA LYS A 231 14.88 8.44 12.69
C LYS A 231 15.16 7.52 11.51
N THR A 232 14.13 6.93 10.91
CA THR A 232 14.24 6.04 9.76
C THR A 232 14.21 6.89 8.50
N PRO A 233 15.21 6.78 7.60
CA PRO A 233 15.17 7.54 6.36
C PRO A 233 13.92 7.21 5.53
N PRO A 234 13.28 8.22 4.92
CA PRO A 234 11.99 8.02 4.25
C PRO A 234 12.06 7.10 3.03
N HIS A 235 13.21 7.01 2.36
CA HIS A 235 13.37 6.10 1.22
C HIS A 235 13.26 4.62 1.62
N TYR A 236 13.87 4.20 2.74
CA TYR A 236 13.67 2.85 3.28
C TYR A 236 12.18 2.60 3.56
N ARG A 237 11.55 3.58 4.21
CA ARG A 237 10.14 3.45 4.57
C ARG A 237 9.23 3.31 3.35
N GLN A 238 9.47 4.07 2.29
CA GLN A 238 8.70 3.96 1.06
C GLN A 238 8.82 2.57 0.44
N VAL A 239 10.03 2.02 0.41
CA VAL A 239 10.31 0.70 -0.15
C VAL A 239 9.62 -0.38 0.68
N ASP A 240 9.72 -0.30 2.00
CA ASP A 240 9.07 -1.24 2.91
C ASP A 240 7.55 -1.21 2.73
N LEU A 241 6.96 -0.04 2.53
CA LEU A 241 5.52 0.11 2.27
C LEU A 241 5.12 -0.49 0.91
N GLU A 242 5.90 -0.28 -0.14
CA GLU A 242 5.59 -0.76 -1.49
C GLU A 242 5.78 -2.27 -1.65
N ARG A 243 6.73 -2.88 -0.91
CA ARG A 243 7.14 -4.28 -1.06
C ARG A 243 6.47 -5.22 -0.05
N ASN A 244 5.32 -4.85 0.51
CA ASN A 244 4.73 -5.60 1.62
C ASN A 244 3.36 -6.20 1.26
N PRO A 245 3.32 -7.34 0.54
CA PRO A 245 2.08 -8.05 0.23
C PRO A 245 1.35 -8.49 1.50
N ALA A 246 2.04 -8.73 2.62
CA ALA A 246 1.40 -9.07 3.88
C ALA A 246 0.51 -7.92 4.40
N SER A 247 0.99 -6.67 4.32
CA SER A 247 0.19 -5.48 4.66
C SER A 247 -0.97 -5.27 3.67
N ALA A 248 -0.77 -5.54 2.37
CA ALA A 248 -1.82 -5.44 1.37
C ALA A 248 -2.94 -6.47 1.60
N LEU A 249 -2.58 -7.73 1.87
CA LEU A 249 -3.52 -8.78 2.25
C LEU A 249 -4.25 -8.43 3.56
N HIS A 250 -3.54 -7.91 4.57
CA HIS A 250 -4.19 -7.45 5.79
C HIS A 250 -5.20 -6.35 5.56
N ALA A 251 -4.90 -5.40 4.69
CA ALA A 251 -5.84 -4.37 4.30
C ALA A 251 -7.09 -5.02 3.72
N LEU A 252 -6.93 -5.80 2.64
CA LEU A 252 -8.05 -6.43 1.94
C LEU A 252 -8.96 -7.21 2.91
N ILE A 253 -8.37 -8.03 3.78
CA ILE A 253 -9.11 -8.85 4.75
C ILE A 253 -9.76 -8.01 5.85
N ASN A 254 -8.98 -7.17 6.54
CA ASN A 254 -9.43 -6.59 7.81
C ASN A 254 -10.02 -5.19 7.66
N LEU A 255 -9.58 -4.42 6.67
CA LEU A 255 -10.06 -3.08 6.41
C LEU A 255 -11.19 -3.13 5.37
N GLN A 256 -10.91 -3.66 4.19
CA GLN A 256 -11.89 -3.66 3.10
C GLN A 256 -12.88 -4.83 3.14
N LYS A 257 -12.73 -5.75 4.11
CA LYS A 257 -13.67 -6.84 4.39
C LYS A 257 -14.04 -7.64 3.14
N VAL A 258 -13.04 -7.96 2.32
CA VAL A 258 -13.25 -8.83 1.16
C VAL A 258 -13.62 -10.23 1.63
N ASP A 259 -14.44 -10.93 0.85
CA ASP A 259 -14.76 -12.35 1.11
C ASP A 259 -13.93 -13.29 0.24
N THR A 260 -13.29 -12.76 -0.79
CA THR A 260 -12.48 -13.50 -1.74
C THR A 260 -11.29 -12.66 -2.14
N ILE A 261 -10.12 -13.27 -2.22
CA ILE A 261 -8.89 -12.65 -2.72
C ILE A 261 -8.42 -13.43 -3.93
N TYR A 262 -8.06 -12.69 -4.99
CA TYR A 262 -7.26 -13.19 -6.09
C TYR A 262 -5.88 -12.55 -6.03
N TRP A 263 -4.84 -13.38 -5.91
CA TRP A 263 -3.45 -12.90 -5.82
C TRP A 263 -2.63 -13.41 -7.02
N PHE A 264 -2.16 -12.47 -7.84
CA PHE A 264 -1.28 -12.77 -8.97
C PHE A 264 0.17 -12.40 -8.63
N CYS A 265 1.05 -13.39 -8.60
CA CYS A 265 2.47 -13.22 -8.24
C CYS A 265 3.36 -14.34 -8.81
N ASP A 266 4.68 -14.20 -8.75
CA ASP A 266 5.62 -15.24 -9.22
C ASP A 266 6.22 -16.12 -8.11
N PHE A 267 6.05 -15.73 -6.83
CA PHE A 267 6.66 -16.36 -5.65
C PHE A 267 8.21 -16.43 -5.71
N GLU A 268 8.86 -15.46 -6.35
CA GLU A 268 10.34 -15.40 -6.36
C GLU A 268 10.94 -14.94 -5.02
N ASP A 269 10.16 -14.27 -4.17
CA ASP A 269 10.62 -13.78 -2.86
C ASP A 269 10.37 -14.79 -1.71
N ASP A 270 11.24 -14.75 -0.70
CA ASP A 270 11.12 -15.58 0.50
C ASP A 270 9.95 -15.16 1.41
N ASN A 271 9.38 -16.12 2.12
CA ASN A 271 8.30 -15.91 3.10
C ASN A 271 8.82 -16.01 4.54
N ASP A 272 8.35 -15.13 5.43
CA ASP A 272 8.52 -15.30 6.89
C ASP A 272 7.37 -16.18 7.42
N PRO A 273 7.65 -17.36 8.00
CA PRO A 273 6.60 -18.29 8.46
C PRO A 273 5.63 -17.71 9.47
N ALA A 274 6.07 -16.78 10.33
CA ALA A 274 5.19 -16.15 11.29
C ALA A 274 4.31 -15.07 10.65
N ALA A 275 4.78 -14.37 9.60
CA ALA A 275 3.94 -13.47 8.82
C ALA A 275 2.88 -14.26 8.04
N VAL A 276 3.28 -15.36 7.39
CA VAL A 276 2.36 -16.31 6.72
C VAL A 276 1.29 -16.81 7.70
N LYS A 277 1.68 -17.19 8.92
CA LYS A 277 0.72 -17.63 9.94
C LYS A 277 -0.31 -16.55 10.29
N ILE A 278 0.11 -15.29 10.45
CA ILE A 278 -0.82 -14.19 10.76
C ILE A 278 -1.83 -14.01 9.62
N ILE A 279 -1.38 -14.08 8.36
CA ILE A 279 -2.25 -14.02 7.18
C ILE A 279 -3.23 -15.19 7.18
N ALA A 280 -2.74 -16.42 7.44
CA ALA A 280 -3.58 -17.62 7.51
C ALA A 280 -4.69 -17.48 8.57
N ASP A 281 -4.32 -17.02 9.77
CA ASP A 281 -5.27 -16.79 10.86
C ASP A 281 -6.30 -15.72 10.48
N ALA A 282 -5.88 -14.65 9.79
CA ALA A 282 -6.79 -13.59 9.32
C ALA A 282 -7.76 -14.09 8.23
N ILE A 283 -7.27 -14.85 7.24
CA ILE A 283 -8.09 -15.48 6.19
C ILE A 283 -9.15 -16.38 6.82
N LYS A 284 -8.74 -17.25 7.75
CA LYS A 284 -9.62 -18.18 8.44
C LYS A 284 -10.66 -17.46 9.31
N ALA A 285 -10.24 -16.49 10.11
CA ALA A 285 -11.12 -15.76 11.01
C ALA A 285 -12.22 -14.97 10.27
N ASN A 286 -11.94 -14.53 9.04
CA ASN A 286 -12.86 -13.76 8.21
C ASN A 286 -13.54 -14.59 7.11
N ASN A 287 -13.32 -15.91 7.05
CA ASN A 287 -13.83 -16.81 6.01
C ASN A 287 -13.52 -16.33 4.58
N VAL A 288 -12.31 -15.81 4.35
CA VAL A 288 -11.88 -15.33 3.04
C VAL A 288 -11.43 -16.50 2.20
N LYS A 289 -11.88 -16.59 0.94
CA LYS A 289 -11.33 -17.56 -0.04
C LYS A 289 -10.09 -16.99 -0.72
N LEU A 290 -9.01 -17.75 -0.81
CA LEU A 290 -7.77 -17.30 -1.45
C LEU A 290 -7.51 -18.05 -2.76
N TYR A 291 -7.61 -17.35 -3.87
CA TYR A 291 -7.17 -17.82 -5.18
C TYR A 291 -5.78 -17.26 -5.49
N VAL A 292 -4.88 -18.10 -5.96
CA VAL A 292 -3.52 -17.69 -6.31
C VAL A 292 -3.21 -18.06 -7.74
N HIS A 293 -2.89 -17.07 -8.55
CA HIS A 293 -2.41 -17.27 -9.90
C HIS A 293 -0.89 -17.07 -9.93
N SER A 294 -0.15 -18.17 -10.08
CA SER A 294 1.30 -18.10 -10.22
C SER A 294 1.74 -18.24 -11.67
N SER A 295 2.60 -17.32 -12.12
CA SER A 295 3.18 -17.31 -13.46
C SER A 295 4.41 -18.22 -13.62
N ARG A 296 5.14 -18.50 -12.52
CA ARG A 296 6.45 -19.18 -12.55
C ARG A 296 6.60 -20.26 -11.49
N ARG A 297 6.73 -19.88 -10.21
CA ARG A 297 7.04 -20.80 -9.11
C ARG A 297 5.77 -21.19 -8.37
N ARG A 298 5.68 -22.46 -7.96
CA ARG A 298 4.56 -22.88 -7.09
C ARG A 298 4.68 -22.19 -5.72
N PRO A 299 3.56 -21.81 -5.09
CA PRO A 299 3.60 -21.35 -3.71
C PRO A 299 4.26 -22.39 -2.81
N ASP A 300 4.90 -21.98 -1.73
CA ASP A 300 5.44 -22.94 -0.76
C ASP A 300 4.31 -23.73 -0.08
N LYS A 301 4.63 -24.90 0.50
CA LYS A 301 3.63 -25.84 1.04
C LYS A 301 2.66 -25.19 2.03
N GLU A 302 3.16 -24.27 2.87
CA GLU A 302 2.34 -23.56 3.85
C GLU A 302 1.27 -22.69 3.17
N ILE A 303 1.62 -21.97 2.10
CA ILE A 303 0.68 -21.16 1.32
C ILE A 303 -0.31 -22.04 0.57
N GLN A 304 0.14 -23.18 0.03
CA GLN A 304 -0.77 -24.15 -0.61
C GLN A 304 -1.83 -24.65 0.38
N GLN A 305 -1.45 -24.95 1.61
CA GLN A 305 -2.40 -25.36 2.65
C GLN A 305 -3.41 -24.26 2.97
N ILE A 306 -2.98 -22.99 3.03
CA ILE A 306 -3.88 -21.85 3.27
C ILE A 306 -4.91 -21.72 2.14
N ILE A 307 -4.47 -21.86 0.89
CA ILE A 307 -5.35 -21.83 -0.29
C ILE A 307 -6.40 -22.93 -0.19
N GLU A 308 -5.99 -24.17 0.09
CA GLU A 308 -6.87 -25.33 0.23
C GLU A 308 -7.86 -25.17 1.39
N ASP A 309 -7.37 -24.80 2.58
CA ASP A 309 -8.20 -24.60 3.80
C ASP A 309 -9.21 -23.47 3.64
N SER A 310 -8.88 -22.47 2.82
CA SER A 310 -9.79 -21.37 2.49
C SER A 310 -10.88 -21.76 1.47
N GLY A 311 -10.76 -22.93 0.83
CA GLY A 311 -11.63 -23.35 -0.27
C GLY A 311 -11.37 -22.60 -1.58
N GLY A 312 -10.17 -22.03 -1.75
CA GLY A 312 -9.71 -21.41 -2.99
C GLY A 312 -8.94 -22.38 -3.88
N GLU A 313 -8.24 -21.85 -4.89
CA GLU A 313 -7.52 -22.66 -5.88
C GLU A 313 -6.23 -22.00 -6.39
N ILE A 314 -5.26 -22.84 -6.78
CA ILE A 314 -4.06 -22.41 -7.52
C ILE A 314 -4.34 -22.43 -9.02
N ILE A 315 -4.36 -21.25 -9.63
CA ILE A 315 -4.57 -21.05 -11.06
C ILE A 315 -3.22 -21.13 -11.78
N ARG A 316 -3.14 -21.97 -12.82
CA ARG A 316 -1.92 -22.23 -13.60
C ARG A 316 -2.05 -21.88 -15.08
N LYS A 317 -3.10 -21.15 -15.45
CA LYS A 317 -3.36 -20.79 -16.84
C LYS A 317 -2.30 -19.80 -17.32
N ARG A 318 -1.70 -20.02 -18.48
CA ARG A 318 -0.79 -19.01 -19.04
C ARG A 318 -1.53 -17.75 -19.45
N ILE A 319 -0.98 -16.62 -19.07
CA ILE A 319 -1.38 -15.30 -19.56
C ILE A 319 -0.74 -15.12 -20.94
N ARG A 320 -1.55 -14.68 -21.90
CA ARG A 320 -1.15 -14.46 -23.29
C ARG A 320 -1.07 -12.97 -23.57
#